data_AF-A0A7X0AFQ5-F1
#
_entry.id   AF-A0A7X0AFQ5-F1
#
_cell.length_a   1.000
_cell.length_b   1.000
_cell.length_c   1.000
_cell.angle_alpha   90.00
_cell.angle_beta   90.00
_cell.angle_gamma   90.00
#
_symmetry.space_group_name_H-M   'P 1'
#
loop_
_entity.id
_entity.type
_entity.pdbx_description
1 polymer ?
#
loop_
_entity_poly.entity_id
_entity_poly.type
_entity_poly.pdbx_seq_one_letter_code
_entity_poly.pdbx_strand_id
1 'polypeptide(L)'
;MDMLKGERILPVRVISVRLAATIFAFELGEWKGVEIAESELEPFLQPQTDSDQVRAGTSPHSWGQLTLKGAISRARDAIESLLVHSIDAGRMAVLEERRDLAGALVTGETLLDVDKVFDWAEVHGLEPGDFFTNYVEDETEIAMAALSRINDERARLENPVEHARVMKRVADMDSDYVIELMRENERFRQRAREREQPDTPLDGRQRTTLLAIIGALANAAKLDLTQHYKAGEAVAAMLDEQGVKLSGRSIGEHLKSVREAMNRRKV
;
A
#
# COMPACT_ATOMS: atom_id res chain seq x y z
N MET A 1 34.82 -16.69 -18.14
CA MET A 1 33.38 -16.79 -18.44
C MET A 1 32.70 -15.96 -17.38
N ASP A 2 32.64 -14.67 -17.64
CA ASP A 2 32.39 -13.63 -16.64
C ASP A 2 31.07 -12.96 -17.03
N MET A 3 29.94 -13.55 -16.65
CA MET A 3 28.59 -12.96 -16.78
C MET A 3 27.59 -13.67 -15.86
N LEU A 4 27.74 -13.46 -14.56
CA LEU A 4 26.60 -13.42 -13.63
C LEU A 4 26.71 -12.11 -12.82
N LYS A 5 26.87 -11.00 -13.55
CA LYS A 5 26.65 -9.66 -13.01
C LYS A 5 25.16 -9.36 -13.11
N GLY A 6 24.54 -9.29 -11.95
CA GLY A 6 23.15 -8.91 -11.79
C GLY A 6 22.29 -10.14 -11.51
N GLU A 7 22.04 -10.38 -10.22
CA GLU A 7 20.73 -10.88 -9.82
C GLU A 7 19.69 -9.94 -10.43
N ARG A 8 19.23 -10.25 -11.63
CA ARG A 8 18.02 -9.66 -12.19
C ARG A 8 16.89 -10.30 -11.40
N ILE A 9 16.68 -9.81 -10.18
CA ILE A 9 15.35 -9.86 -9.58
C ILE A 9 14.51 -9.05 -10.56
N LEU A 10 13.80 -9.73 -11.46
CA LEU A 10 12.75 -9.09 -12.23
C LEU A 10 11.80 -8.52 -11.17
N PRO A 11 11.66 -7.18 -11.09
CA PRO A 11 10.68 -6.61 -10.19
C PRO A 11 9.35 -7.24 -10.55
N VAL A 12 8.79 -7.81 -9.51
CA VAL A 12 7.69 -8.75 -9.61
C VAL A 12 6.38 -8.04 -9.98
N ARG A 13 6.35 -6.72 -9.75
CA ARG A 13 5.20 -5.85 -9.96
C ARG A 13 5.59 -4.80 -10.99
N VAL A 14 4.92 -4.80 -12.13
CA VAL A 14 5.20 -3.89 -13.23
C VAL A 14 3.93 -3.16 -13.64
N ILE A 15 4.07 -1.97 -14.24
CA ILE A 15 2.93 -1.21 -14.78
C ILE A 15 3.35 -0.46 -16.04
N SER A 16 2.47 -0.40 -17.03
CA SER A 16 2.76 0.39 -18.23
C SER A 16 2.55 1.89 -17.98
N VAL A 17 3.29 2.74 -18.69
CA VAL A 17 3.17 4.21 -18.59
C VAL A 17 1.72 4.65 -18.76
N ARG A 18 1.04 4.11 -19.78
CA ARG A 18 -0.35 4.45 -20.09
C ARG A 18 -1.33 3.98 -19.02
N LEU A 19 -1.09 2.81 -18.44
CA LEU A 19 -1.95 2.28 -17.40
C LEU A 19 -1.79 3.09 -16.10
N ALA A 20 -0.57 3.39 -15.69
CA ALA A 20 -0.30 4.26 -14.53
C ALA A 20 -1.02 5.60 -14.67
N ALA A 21 -0.88 6.26 -15.83
CA ALA A 21 -1.56 7.52 -16.11
C ALA A 21 -3.10 7.39 -16.04
N THR A 22 -3.65 6.26 -16.50
CA THR A 22 -5.10 6.02 -16.46
C THR A 22 -5.61 5.84 -15.03
N ILE A 23 -4.90 5.07 -14.19
CA ILE A 23 -5.28 4.86 -12.79
C ILE A 23 -5.27 6.19 -12.03
N PHE A 24 -4.18 6.96 -12.13
CA PHE A 24 -4.11 8.26 -11.45
C PHE A 24 -5.15 9.27 -11.99
N ALA A 25 -5.45 9.25 -13.29
CA ALA A 25 -6.49 10.11 -13.85
C ALA A 25 -7.88 9.79 -13.31
N PHE A 26 -8.16 8.51 -13.04
CA PHE A 26 -9.40 8.07 -12.42
C PHE A 26 -9.46 8.49 -10.95
N GLU A 27 -8.37 8.31 -10.21
CA GLU A 27 -8.30 8.60 -8.77
C GLU A 27 -8.37 10.09 -8.43
N LEU A 28 -7.98 10.98 -9.35
CA LEU A 28 -8.05 12.43 -9.15
C LEU A 28 -9.48 12.94 -8.86
N GLY A 29 -10.52 12.33 -9.44
CA GLY A 29 -11.93 12.77 -9.31
C GLY A 29 -12.25 14.12 -9.96
N GLU A 30 -11.28 15.00 -10.14
CA GLU A 30 -11.39 16.30 -10.80
C GLU A 30 -10.13 16.62 -11.64
N TRP A 31 -10.30 17.46 -12.66
CA TRP A 31 -9.19 17.96 -13.47
C TRP A 31 -9.26 19.48 -13.66
N LYS A 32 -8.28 20.20 -13.11
CA LYS A 32 -8.20 21.68 -13.16
C LYS A 32 -9.49 22.37 -12.69
N GLY A 33 -10.08 21.88 -11.60
CA GLY A 33 -11.33 22.40 -11.01
C GLY A 33 -12.59 22.04 -11.80
N VAL A 34 -12.51 21.08 -12.73
CA VAL A 34 -13.67 20.48 -13.40
C VAL A 34 -13.83 19.07 -12.86
N GLU A 35 -14.92 18.81 -12.13
CA GLU A 35 -15.28 17.46 -11.69
C GLU A 35 -15.44 16.54 -12.90
N ILE A 36 -14.95 15.31 -12.77
CA ILE A 36 -15.12 14.28 -13.80
C ILE A 36 -16.57 13.80 -13.72
N ALA A 37 -17.32 13.96 -14.81
CA ALA A 37 -18.71 13.55 -14.84
C ALA A 37 -18.85 12.02 -14.70
N GLU A 38 -19.90 11.56 -14.03
CA GLU A 38 -20.18 10.12 -13.84
C GLU A 38 -20.25 9.35 -15.18
N SER A 39 -20.78 9.98 -16.23
CA SER A 39 -20.82 9.40 -17.59
C SER A 39 -19.43 9.22 -18.22
N GLU A 40 -18.41 9.93 -17.75
CA GLU A 40 -17.01 9.72 -18.15
C GLU A 40 -16.36 8.58 -17.36
N LEU A 41 -16.92 8.21 -16.21
CA LEU A 41 -16.49 7.09 -15.37
C LEU A 41 -17.17 5.76 -15.73
N GLU A 42 -18.27 5.80 -16.50
CA GLU A 42 -18.96 4.60 -17.01
C GLU A 42 -18.03 3.51 -17.59
N PRO A 43 -16.96 3.83 -18.37
CA PRO A 43 -16.05 2.81 -18.90
C PRO A 43 -15.35 1.96 -17.83
N PHE A 44 -15.21 2.48 -16.61
CA PHE A 44 -14.60 1.82 -15.46
C PHE A 44 -15.62 1.03 -14.62
N LEU A 45 -16.92 1.30 -14.80
CA LEU A 45 -18.01 0.85 -13.93
C LEU A 45 -18.98 -0.15 -14.59
N GLN A 46 -18.75 -0.55 -15.86
CA GLN A 46 -19.72 -1.38 -16.58
C GLN A 46 -20.04 -2.69 -15.82
N PRO A 47 -21.33 -3.00 -15.57
CA PRO A 47 -21.73 -4.11 -14.72
C PRO A 47 -21.50 -5.48 -15.38
N GLN A 48 -21.27 -6.48 -14.52
CA GLN A 48 -21.33 -7.90 -14.86
C GLN A 48 -22.67 -8.23 -15.54
N THR A 49 -22.63 -8.59 -16.82
CA THR A 49 -23.72 -9.33 -17.45
C THR A 49 -23.34 -10.82 -17.38
N ASP A 50 -24.33 -11.69 -17.12
CA ASP A 50 -24.29 -13.13 -16.81
C ASP A 50 -23.55 -14.06 -17.82
N SER A 51 -22.50 -13.61 -18.49
CA SER A 51 -21.68 -14.44 -19.37
C SER A 51 -20.25 -14.54 -18.83
N ASP A 52 -19.75 -15.78 -18.71
CA ASP A 52 -18.41 -16.23 -18.28
C ASP A 52 -17.22 -15.67 -19.11
N GLN A 53 -17.26 -14.41 -19.54
CA GLN A 53 -16.17 -13.73 -20.21
C GLN A 53 -15.63 -12.63 -19.31
N VAL A 54 -14.42 -12.84 -18.79
CA VAL A 54 -13.62 -11.79 -18.13
C VAL A 54 -13.50 -10.61 -19.09
N ARG A 55 -14.08 -9.45 -18.75
CA ARG A 55 -14.04 -8.23 -19.59
C ARG A 55 -13.31 -7.07 -18.91
N ALA A 56 -12.69 -6.26 -19.77
CA ALA A 56 -11.72 -5.20 -19.55
C ALA A 56 -12.19 -3.94 -18.75
N GLY A 57 -13.32 -4.00 -18.03
CA GLY A 57 -13.89 -2.82 -17.34
C GLY A 57 -13.61 -2.82 -15.84
N THR A 58 -13.68 -3.99 -15.20
CA THR A 58 -13.63 -4.10 -13.74
C THR A 58 -12.23 -4.31 -13.17
N SER A 59 -11.27 -4.72 -13.99
CA SER A 59 -9.89 -4.93 -13.56
C SER A 59 -9.01 -3.74 -13.96
N PRO A 60 -8.28 -3.12 -13.01
CA PRO A 60 -7.33 -2.05 -13.30
C PRO A 60 -6.34 -2.41 -14.42
N HIS A 61 -5.90 -3.67 -14.52
CA HIS A 61 -4.96 -4.16 -15.56
C HIS A 61 -5.40 -3.88 -16.99
N SER A 62 -6.69 -3.72 -17.21
CA SER A 62 -7.27 -3.52 -18.53
C SER A 62 -7.55 -2.05 -18.86
N TRP A 63 -7.42 -1.15 -17.87
CA TRP A 63 -7.80 0.25 -18.02
C TRP A 63 -6.93 1.02 -19.01
N GLY A 64 -5.68 0.61 -19.22
CA GLY A 64 -4.81 1.20 -20.24
C GLY A 64 -5.37 1.12 -21.67
N GLN A 65 -6.33 0.22 -21.91
CA GLN A 65 -6.98 0.02 -23.21
C GLN A 65 -8.29 0.82 -23.36
N LEU A 66 -8.76 1.48 -22.30
CA LEU A 66 -10.04 2.19 -22.32
C LEU A 66 -9.98 3.41 -23.23
N THR A 67 -11.08 3.61 -23.97
CA THR A 67 -11.29 4.82 -24.77
C THR A 67 -11.99 5.87 -23.91
N LEU A 68 -11.19 6.75 -23.32
CA LEU A 68 -11.66 7.83 -22.46
C LEU A 68 -12.08 9.06 -23.27
N LYS A 69 -12.98 9.86 -22.71
CA LYS A 69 -13.46 11.13 -23.29
C LYS A 69 -13.48 12.20 -22.21
N GLY A 70 -13.64 13.47 -22.60
CA GLY A 70 -13.92 14.55 -21.65
C GLY A 70 -12.75 14.95 -20.75
N ALA A 71 -13.06 15.26 -19.49
CA ALA A 71 -12.09 15.70 -18.48
C ALA A 71 -11.10 14.58 -18.11
N ILE A 72 -11.57 13.34 -17.96
CA ILE A 72 -10.70 12.22 -17.57
C ILE A 72 -9.66 11.88 -18.64
N SER A 73 -10.00 11.97 -19.93
CA SER A 73 -9.01 11.80 -21.01
C SER A 73 -7.93 12.87 -20.94
N ARG A 74 -8.30 14.12 -20.65
CA ARG A 74 -7.33 15.23 -20.54
C ARG A 74 -6.41 15.06 -19.33
N ALA A 75 -6.95 14.56 -18.21
CA ALA A 75 -6.17 14.23 -17.03
C ALA A 75 -5.15 13.13 -17.34
N ARG A 76 -5.60 12.01 -17.94
CA ARG A 76 -4.73 10.92 -18.38
C ARG A 76 -3.62 11.42 -19.29
N ASP A 77 -3.96 12.14 -20.36
CA ASP A 77 -2.98 12.57 -21.36
C ASP A 77 -1.93 13.52 -20.76
N ALA A 78 -2.32 14.34 -19.78
CA ALA A 78 -1.40 15.23 -19.07
C ALA A 78 -0.45 14.46 -18.13
N ILE A 79 -0.96 13.48 -17.38
CA ILE A 79 -0.14 12.63 -16.50
C ILE A 79 0.79 11.75 -17.35
N GLU A 80 0.28 11.18 -18.45
CA GLU A 80 1.05 10.38 -19.40
C GLU A 80 2.20 11.21 -20.00
N SER A 81 1.91 12.45 -20.42
CA SER A 81 2.95 13.36 -20.93
C SER A 81 4.01 13.68 -19.87
N LEU A 82 3.61 13.82 -18.60
CA LEU A 82 4.53 14.09 -17.48
C LEU A 82 5.43 12.89 -17.18
N LEU A 83 4.88 11.66 -17.25
CA LEU A 83 5.64 10.42 -17.14
C LEU A 83 6.64 10.29 -18.28
N VAL A 84 6.21 10.46 -19.54
CA VAL A 84 7.08 10.41 -20.71
C VAL A 84 8.21 11.43 -20.58
N HIS A 85 7.90 12.67 -20.20
CA HIS A 85 8.91 13.70 -19.98
C HIS A 85 9.90 13.33 -18.85
N SER A 86 9.43 12.66 -17.80
CA SER A 86 10.28 12.20 -16.69
C SER A 86 11.21 11.07 -17.11
N ILE A 87 10.73 10.17 -17.98
CA ILE A 87 11.52 9.08 -18.58
C ILE A 87 12.58 9.64 -19.52
N ASP A 88 12.19 10.50 -20.46
CA ASP A 88 13.12 11.10 -21.43
C ASP A 88 14.19 11.97 -20.76
N ALA A 89 13.87 12.60 -19.62
CA ALA A 89 14.81 13.36 -18.81
C ALA A 89 15.71 12.47 -17.90
N GLY A 90 15.54 11.15 -17.92
CA GLY A 90 16.29 10.21 -17.08
C GLY A 90 15.96 10.30 -15.59
N ARG A 91 14.83 10.94 -15.22
CA ARG A 91 14.37 11.06 -13.83
C ARG A 91 13.54 9.87 -13.37
N MET A 92 13.10 9.03 -14.30
CA MET A 92 12.33 7.83 -14.02
C MET A 92 13.00 6.64 -14.69
N ALA A 93 13.35 5.63 -13.89
CA ALA A 93 13.94 4.39 -14.41
C ALA A 93 12.85 3.53 -15.05
N VAL A 94 13.09 3.11 -16.29
CA VAL A 94 12.27 2.16 -17.04
C VAL A 94 12.84 0.76 -16.90
N LEU A 95 11.96 -0.24 -16.75
CA LEU A 95 12.35 -1.64 -16.72
C LEU A 95 12.49 -2.20 -18.13
N GLU A 96 11.50 -1.89 -18.96
CA GLU A 96 11.48 -2.26 -20.36
C GLU A 96 11.04 -1.04 -21.18
N GLU A 97 11.98 -0.47 -21.90
CA GLU A 97 11.72 0.69 -22.76
C GLU A 97 11.33 0.22 -24.16
N ARG A 98 10.17 0.67 -24.64
CA ARG A 98 9.70 0.41 -26.00
C ARG A 98 9.52 1.72 -26.73
N ARG A 99 10.18 1.86 -27.88
CA ARG A 99 10.06 3.00 -28.77
C ARG A 99 9.63 2.55 -30.16
N ASP A 100 8.86 3.40 -30.83
CA ASP A 100 8.48 3.19 -32.22
C ASP A 100 9.64 3.53 -33.17
N LEU A 101 9.39 3.37 -34.48
CA LEU A 101 10.38 3.67 -35.52
C LEU A 101 10.73 5.17 -35.61
N ALA A 102 9.89 6.06 -35.05
CA ALA A 102 10.14 7.49 -34.97
C ALA A 102 10.91 7.88 -33.69
N GLY A 103 11.18 6.93 -32.80
CA GLY A 103 11.84 7.15 -31.51
C GLY A 103 10.90 7.67 -30.41
N ALA A 104 9.59 7.70 -30.65
CA ALA A 104 8.61 8.05 -29.63
C ALA A 104 8.36 6.86 -28.70
N LEU A 105 8.13 7.14 -27.41
CA LEU A 105 7.86 6.11 -26.41
C LEU A 105 6.50 5.45 -26.69
N VAL A 106 6.47 4.12 -26.75
CA VAL A 106 5.23 3.34 -26.83
C VAL A 106 4.72 3.15 -25.40
N THR A 107 3.85 4.05 -24.95
CA THR A 107 3.42 4.15 -23.54
C THR A 107 2.64 2.96 -23.03
N GLY A 108 1.97 2.22 -23.93
CA GLY A 108 1.26 0.98 -23.58
C GLY A 108 2.18 -0.23 -23.37
N GLU A 109 3.39 -0.21 -23.92
CA GLU A 109 4.34 -1.34 -23.89
C GLU A 109 5.60 -1.03 -23.06
N THR A 110 5.81 0.24 -22.69
CA THR A 110 6.91 0.63 -21.82
C THR A 110 6.54 0.34 -20.37
N LEU A 111 7.34 -0.50 -19.71
CA LEU A 111 7.09 -1.00 -18.36
C LEU A 111 7.94 -0.28 -17.31
N LEU A 112 7.28 0.04 -16.21
CA LEU A 112 7.80 0.73 -15.05
C LEU A 112 7.73 -0.18 -13.83
N ASP A 113 8.65 0.03 -12.89
CA ASP A 113 8.57 -0.57 -11.56
C ASP A 113 7.49 0.16 -10.76
N VAL A 114 6.52 -0.57 -10.21
CA VAL A 114 5.39 -0.02 -9.45
C VAL A 114 5.86 0.83 -8.27
N ASP A 115 6.92 0.43 -7.56
CA ASP A 115 7.45 1.21 -6.44
C ASP A 115 8.04 2.54 -6.92
N LYS A 116 8.63 2.56 -8.13
CA LYS A 116 9.14 3.80 -8.74
C LYS A 116 8.04 4.70 -9.28
N VAL A 117 6.92 4.13 -9.70
CA VAL A 117 5.73 4.91 -10.03
C VAL A 117 5.15 5.57 -8.78
N PHE A 118 5.10 4.85 -7.67
CA PHE A 118 4.65 5.39 -6.37
C PHE A 118 5.54 6.56 -5.92
N ASP A 119 6.86 6.35 -5.87
CA ASP A 119 7.84 7.40 -5.51
C ASP A 119 7.68 8.63 -6.42
N TRP A 120 7.45 8.41 -7.72
CA TRP A 120 7.26 9.48 -8.70
C TRP A 120 5.93 10.23 -8.49
N ALA A 121 4.84 9.53 -8.17
CA ALA A 121 3.52 10.10 -7.96
C ALA A 121 3.51 11.04 -6.75
N GLU A 122 4.16 10.63 -5.65
CA GLU A 122 4.30 11.44 -4.44
C GLU A 122 4.99 12.79 -4.73
N VAL A 123 6.08 12.78 -5.52
CA VAL A 123 6.82 13.99 -5.90
C VAL A 123 5.97 14.95 -6.74
N HIS A 124 4.99 14.44 -7.48
CA HIS A 124 4.11 15.23 -8.34
C HIS A 124 2.74 15.53 -7.70
N GLY A 125 2.55 15.17 -6.42
CA GLY A 125 1.31 15.42 -5.69
C GLY A 125 0.12 14.60 -6.20
N LEU A 126 0.39 13.43 -6.79
CA LEU A 126 -0.64 12.46 -7.16
C LEU A 126 -0.76 11.45 -6.02
N GLU A 127 -1.94 11.36 -5.42
CA GLU A 127 -2.21 10.38 -4.37
C GLU A 127 -2.56 9.03 -5.01
N PRO A 128 -1.86 7.95 -4.65
CA PRO A 128 -2.27 6.60 -5.01
C PRO A 128 -3.50 6.21 -4.19
N GLY A 129 -4.58 5.89 -4.88
CA GLY A 129 -5.85 5.50 -4.28
C GLY A 129 -6.05 3.99 -4.19
N ASP A 130 -7.30 3.60 -3.94
CA ASP A 130 -7.70 2.20 -3.76
C ASP A 130 -7.48 1.37 -5.04
N PHE A 131 -7.61 1.97 -6.24
CA PHE A 131 -7.46 1.25 -7.49
C PHE A 131 -6.00 0.97 -7.83
N PHE A 132 -5.10 1.90 -7.51
CA PHE A 132 -3.67 1.65 -7.55
C PHE A 132 -3.29 0.52 -6.60
N THR A 133 -3.83 0.53 -5.38
CA THR A 133 -3.59 -0.52 -4.38
C THR A 133 -4.09 -1.89 -4.87
N ASN A 134 -5.31 -1.97 -5.38
CA ASN A 134 -5.87 -3.20 -5.96
C ASN A 134 -5.01 -3.72 -7.12
N TYR A 135 -4.51 -2.83 -7.99
CA TYR A 135 -3.59 -3.21 -9.05
C TYR A 135 -2.30 -3.84 -8.50
N VAL A 136 -1.72 -3.26 -7.45
CA VAL A 136 -0.51 -3.78 -6.80
C VAL A 136 -0.76 -5.16 -6.16
N GLU A 137 -1.93 -5.35 -5.55
CA GLU A 137 -2.35 -6.63 -4.98
C GLU A 137 -2.49 -7.70 -6.07
N ASP A 138 -3.20 -7.40 -7.15
CA ASP A 138 -3.34 -8.28 -8.31
C ASP A 138 -1.96 -8.66 -8.91
N GLU A 139 -1.04 -7.70 -9.06
CA GLU A 139 0.34 -7.98 -9.50
C GLU A 139 1.08 -8.93 -8.55
N THR A 140 0.84 -8.78 -7.24
CA THR A 140 1.41 -9.66 -6.21
C THR A 140 0.84 -11.07 -6.31
N GLU A 141 -0.45 -11.22 -6.61
CA GLU A 141 -1.07 -12.53 -6.82
C GLU A 141 -0.54 -13.22 -8.08
N ILE A 142 -0.45 -12.50 -9.20
CA ILE A 142 0.10 -13.02 -10.47
C ILE A 142 1.51 -13.57 -10.25
N ALA A 143 2.32 -12.79 -9.54
CA ALA A 143 3.67 -13.16 -9.21
C ALA A 143 3.79 -14.40 -8.32
N MET A 144 3.00 -14.47 -7.26
CA MET A 144 2.96 -15.62 -6.37
C MET A 144 2.53 -16.87 -7.14
N ALA A 145 1.55 -16.75 -8.03
CA ALA A 145 1.12 -17.85 -8.89
C ALA A 145 2.23 -18.29 -9.84
N ALA A 146 2.98 -17.37 -10.43
CA ALA A 146 4.12 -17.68 -11.30
C ALA A 146 5.24 -18.39 -10.53
N LEU A 147 5.60 -17.90 -9.34
CA LEU A 147 6.60 -18.52 -8.47
C LEU A 147 6.18 -19.92 -8.03
N SER A 148 4.91 -20.12 -7.67
CA SER A 148 4.38 -21.45 -7.32
C SER A 148 4.55 -22.41 -8.49
N ARG A 149 4.15 -22.01 -9.70
CA ARG A 149 4.29 -22.85 -10.91
C ARG A 149 5.75 -23.18 -11.22
N ILE A 150 6.66 -22.23 -11.07
CA ILE A 150 8.10 -22.45 -11.26
C ILE A 150 8.63 -23.47 -10.25
N ASN A 151 8.23 -23.35 -8.98
CA ASN A 151 8.66 -24.26 -7.93
C ASN A 151 8.10 -25.67 -8.13
N ASP A 152 6.83 -25.79 -8.52
CA ASP A 152 6.22 -27.08 -8.86
C ASP A 152 6.99 -27.75 -10.01
N GLU A 153 7.35 -26.97 -11.04
CA GLU A 153 8.08 -27.51 -12.18
C GLU A 153 9.52 -27.91 -11.82
N ARG A 154 10.19 -27.16 -10.93
CA ARG A 154 11.49 -27.56 -10.38
C ARG A 154 11.37 -28.87 -9.59
N ALA A 155 10.39 -28.97 -8.69
CA ALA A 155 10.16 -30.17 -7.89
C ALA A 155 9.85 -31.39 -8.78
N ARG A 156 9.08 -31.19 -9.86
CA ARG A 156 8.81 -32.23 -10.87
C ARG A 156 10.07 -32.73 -11.54
N LEU A 157 11.02 -31.84 -11.86
CA LEU A 157 12.28 -32.20 -12.52
C LEU A 157 13.31 -32.79 -11.55
N GLU A 158 13.39 -32.30 -10.32
CA GLU A 158 14.33 -32.76 -9.29
C GLU A 158 13.99 -34.16 -8.77
N ASN A 159 12.71 -34.44 -8.50
CA ASN A 159 12.27 -35.76 -8.04
C ASN A 159 10.90 -36.14 -8.63
N PRO A 160 10.85 -36.64 -9.88
CA PRO A 160 9.61 -36.91 -10.59
C PRO A 160 8.68 -37.90 -9.87
N VAL A 161 9.24 -38.91 -9.20
CA VAL A 161 8.48 -39.96 -8.52
C VAL A 161 7.81 -39.42 -7.25
N GLU A 162 8.54 -38.64 -6.47
CA GLU A 162 8.00 -38.03 -5.26
C GLU A 162 6.96 -36.95 -5.59
N HIS A 163 7.26 -36.09 -6.57
CA HIS A 163 6.31 -35.09 -7.06
C HIS A 163 5.00 -35.73 -7.52
N ALA A 164 5.06 -36.81 -8.32
CA ALA A 164 3.86 -37.53 -8.74
C ALA A 164 3.06 -38.12 -7.56
N ARG A 165 3.73 -38.59 -6.50
CA ARG A 165 3.07 -39.06 -5.26
C ARG A 165 2.43 -37.92 -4.47
N VAL A 166 3.06 -36.75 -4.41
CA VAL A 166 2.49 -35.56 -3.75
C VAL A 166 1.26 -35.09 -4.52
N MET A 167 1.36 -34.90 -5.84
CA MET A 167 0.23 -34.46 -6.67
C MET A 167 -0.93 -35.44 -6.64
N LYS A 168 -0.66 -36.75 -6.63
CA LYS A 168 -1.71 -37.75 -6.45
C LYS A 168 -2.42 -37.61 -5.10
N ARG A 169 -1.67 -37.42 -4.00
CA ARG A 169 -2.28 -37.17 -2.68
C ARG A 169 -3.13 -35.91 -2.65
N VAL A 170 -2.69 -34.83 -3.30
CA VAL A 170 -3.46 -33.59 -3.41
C VAL A 170 -4.74 -33.80 -4.22
N ALA A 171 -4.68 -34.54 -5.33
CA ALA A 171 -5.86 -34.86 -6.14
C ALA A 171 -6.85 -35.80 -5.43
N ASP A 172 -6.33 -36.70 -4.58
CA ASP A 172 -7.13 -37.63 -3.78
C ASP A 172 -7.64 -37.00 -2.47
N MET A 173 -7.23 -35.77 -2.13
CA MET A 173 -7.71 -35.05 -0.95
C MET A 173 -9.12 -34.50 -1.19
N ASP A 174 -10.00 -34.73 -0.21
CA ASP A 174 -11.33 -34.13 -0.22
C ASP A 174 -11.23 -32.60 -0.15
N SER A 175 -11.90 -31.91 -1.07
CA SER A 175 -11.91 -30.45 -1.14
C SER A 175 -12.46 -29.84 0.15
N ASP A 176 -13.41 -30.50 0.81
CA ASP A 176 -13.97 -30.03 2.09
C ASP A 176 -12.93 -30.12 3.22
N TYR A 177 -12.09 -31.16 3.20
CA TYR A 177 -10.99 -31.34 4.14
C TYR A 177 -9.87 -30.32 3.93
N VAL A 178 -9.57 -29.96 2.67
CA VAL A 178 -8.61 -28.89 2.34
C VAL A 178 -9.10 -27.54 2.87
N ILE A 179 -10.38 -27.21 2.67
CA ILE A 179 -10.99 -25.98 3.17
C ILE A 179 -10.96 -25.93 4.70
N GLU A 180 -11.23 -27.04 5.37
CA GLU A 180 -11.14 -27.14 6.83
C GLU A 180 -9.70 -26.91 7.33
N LEU A 181 -8.71 -27.51 6.68
CA LEU A 181 -7.28 -27.30 7.00
C LEU A 181 -6.83 -25.86 6.75
N MET A 182 -7.30 -25.22 5.69
CA MET A 182 -7.00 -23.81 5.40
C MET A 182 -7.59 -22.90 6.49
N ARG A 183 -8.85 -23.13 6.89
CA ARG A 183 -9.48 -22.41 8.01
C ARG A 183 -8.74 -22.62 9.31
N GLU A 184 -8.25 -23.83 9.57
CA GLU A 184 -7.47 -24.14 10.76
C GLU A 184 -6.11 -23.42 10.75
N ASN A 185 -5.40 -23.42 9.62
CA ASN A 185 -4.17 -22.66 9.44
C ASN A 185 -4.37 -21.15 9.58
N GLU A 186 -5.48 -20.62 9.08
CA GLU A 186 -5.83 -19.20 9.22
C GLU A 186 -6.07 -18.85 10.70
N ARG A 187 -6.76 -19.71 11.46
CA ARG A 187 -6.91 -19.56 12.92
C ARG A 187 -5.56 -19.59 13.63
N PHE A 188 -4.64 -20.45 13.20
CA PHE A 188 -3.28 -20.47 13.77
C PHE A 188 -2.48 -19.21 13.41
N ARG A 189 -2.58 -18.71 12.18
CA ARG A 189 -1.96 -17.46 11.75
C ARG A 189 -2.54 -16.26 12.49
N GLN A 190 -3.85 -16.21 12.72
CA GLN A 190 -4.48 -15.18 13.55
C GLN A 190 -3.97 -15.23 14.99
N ARG A 191 -3.92 -16.41 15.62
CA ARG A 191 -3.35 -16.57 16.97
C ARG A 191 -1.88 -16.19 17.04
N ALA A 192 -1.11 -16.42 15.97
CA ALA A 192 0.28 -15.97 15.88
C ALA A 192 0.35 -14.43 15.77
N ARG A 193 -0.45 -13.82 14.89
CA ARG A 193 -0.56 -12.35 14.77
C ARG A 193 -1.02 -11.67 16.06
N GLU A 194 -1.95 -12.28 16.81
CA GLU A 194 -2.41 -11.79 18.12
C GLU A 194 -1.33 -11.91 19.20
N ARG A 195 -0.46 -12.94 19.11
CA ARG A 195 0.71 -13.08 19.99
C ARG A 195 1.86 -12.14 19.61
N GLU A 196 1.91 -11.70 18.36
CA GLU A 196 2.97 -10.88 17.77
C GLU A 196 2.51 -9.46 17.43
N GLN A 197 1.45 -8.91 18.04
CA GLN A 197 1.22 -7.47 18.00
C GLN A 197 2.13 -6.80 19.05
N PRO A 198 3.30 -6.24 18.69
CA PRO A 198 3.82 -5.14 19.48
C PRO A 198 2.80 -4.01 19.37
N ASP A 199 2.52 -3.30 20.47
CA ASP A 199 1.78 -2.04 20.42
C ASP A 199 2.41 -1.17 19.32
N THR A 200 1.67 -0.93 18.22
CA THR A 200 2.16 -0.08 17.14
C THR A 200 2.58 1.25 17.75
N PRO A 201 3.84 1.68 17.61
CA PRO A 201 4.28 2.95 18.18
C PRO A 201 3.42 4.07 17.63
N LEU A 202 2.84 4.90 18.52
CA LEU A 202 2.05 6.06 18.10
C LEU A 202 2.85 6.94 17.14
N ASP A 203 2.25 7.30 16.00
CA ASP A 203 2.86 8.25 15.08
C ASP A 203 3.10 9.61 15.78
N GLY A 204 4.11 10.36 15.34
CA GLY A 204 4.52 11.64 15.93
C GLY A 204 3.38 12.65 16.07
N ARG A 205 2.44 12.67 15.10
CA ARG A 205 1.26 13.54 15.15
C ARG A 205 0.26 13.07 16.21
N GLN A 206 0.00 11.77 16.29
CA GLN A 206 -0.89 11.16 17.29
C GLN A 206 -0.34 11.38 18.70
N ARG A 207 0.95 11.09 18.91
CA ARG A 207 1.67 11.31 20.17
C ARG A 207 1.60 12.77 20.62
N THR A 208 1.87 13.71 19.72
CA THR A 208 1.83 15.15 20.05
C THR A 208 0.41 15.61 20.39
N THR A 209 -0.60 15.12 19.68
CA THR A 209 -2.01 15.42 19.96
C THR A 209 -2.43 14.88 21.32
N LEU A 210 -2.05 13.64 21.66
CA LEU A 210 -2.34 13.04 22.96
C LEU A 210 -1.67 13.82 24.10
N LEU A 211 -0.41 14.20 23.95
CA LEU A 211 0.30 15.03 24.93
C LEU A 211 -0.37 16.39 25.13
N ALA A 212 -0.90 17.00 24.07
CA ALA A 212 -1.64 18.27 24.17
C ALA A 212 -2.98 18.11 24.92
N ILE A 213 -3.71 17.01 24.69
CA ILE A 213 -4.95 16.69 25.42
C ILE A 213 -4.65 16.48 26.91
N ILE A 214 -3.61 15.70 27.22
CA ILE A 214 -3.15 15.48 28.61
C ILE A 214 -2.79 16.83 29.27
N GLY A 215 -2.11 17.71 28.54
CA GLY A 215 -1.78 19.05 29.03
C GLY A 215 -3.01 19.91 29.33
N ALA A 216 -4.04 19.86 28.47
CA ALA A 216 -5.30 20.55 28.72
C ALA A 216 -6.03 20.02 29.96
N LEU A 217 -6.08 18.69 30.14
CA LEU A 217 -6.67 18.06 31.32
C LEU A 217 -5.90 18.38 32.60
N ALA A 218 -4.57 18.39 32.55
CA ALA A 218 -3.73 18.76 33.68
C ALA A 218 -3.95 20.22 34.12
N ASN A 219 -4.13 21.14 33.16
CA ASN A 219 -4.49 22.53 33.47
C ASN A 219 -5.89 22.63 34.09
N ALA A 220 -6.86 21.87 33.59
CA ALA A 220 -8.21 21.81 34.17
C ALA A 220 -8.19 21.28 35.60
N ALA A 221 -7.31 20.30 35.89
CA ALA A 221 -7.05 19.77 37.22
C ALA A 221 -6.16 20.69 38.09
N LYS A 222 -5.78 21.87 37.58
CA LYS A 222 -4.94 22.87 38.26
C LYS A 222 -3.55 22.35 38.67
N LEU A 223 -2.98 21.42 37.89
CA LEU A 223 -1.62 20.94 38.09
C LEU A 223 -0.60 21.95 37.53
N ASP A 224 0.43 22.25 38.32
CA ASP A 224 1.54 23.11 37.87
C ASP A 224 2.55 22.31 37.04
N LEU A 225 2.40 22.37 35.72
CA LEU A 225 3.29 21.71 34.76
C LEU A 225 4.69 22.34 34.68
N THR A 226 4.92 23.51 35.30
CA THR A 226 6.27 24.07 35.38
C THR A 226 7.15 23.29 36.35
N GLN A 227 6.53 22.69 37.39
CA GLN A 227 7.14 21.82 38.38
C GLN A 227 6.80 20.35 38.10
N HIS A 228 7.15 19.86 36.90
CA HIS A 228 6.72 18.56 36.37
C HIS A 228 6.93 17.36 37.32
N TYR A 229 8.01 17.31 38.11
CA TYR A 229 8.20 16.21 39.08
C TYR A 229 7.23 16.30 40.27
N LYS A 230 6.96 17.51 40.77
CA LYS A 230 6.00 17.73 41.86
C LYS A 230 4.56 17.47 41.40
N ALA A 231 4.23 17.86 40.17
CA ALA A 231 2.97 17.48 39.53
C ALA A 231 2.88 15.96 39.33
N GLY A 232 4.00 15.30 38.99
CA GLY A 232 4.08 13.84 38.88
C GLY A 232 3.78 13.13 40.21
N GLU A 233 4.30 13.61 41.34
CA GLU A 233 3.97 13.08 42.67
C GLU A 233 2.49 13.26 43.02
N ALA A 234 1.90 14.42 42.69
CA ALA A 234 0.48 14.66 42.91
C ALA A 234 -0.41 13.69 42.10
N VAL A 235 -0.06 13.43 40.84
CA VAL A 235 -0.77 12.46 39.99
C VAL A 235 -0.55 11.03 40.49
N ALA A 236 0.65 10.69 40.95
CA ALA A 236 0.93 9.37 41.54
C ALA A 236 0.05 9.11 42.76
N ALA A 237 -0.14 10.10 43.64
CA ALA A 237 -1.04 9.99 44.79
C ALA A 237 -2.51 9.79 44.37
N MET A 238 -2.98 10.53 43.36
CA MET A 238 -4.34 10.37 42.81
C MET A 238 -4.58 8.99 42.18
N LEU A 239 -3.54 8.39 41.59
CA LEU A 239 -3.60 7.05 41.00
C LEU A 239 -3.54 5.96 42.07
N ASP A 240 -2.77 6.16 43.14
CA ASP A 240 -2.71 5.23 44.27
C ASP A 240 -4.06 5.13 45.00
N GLU A 241 -4.80 6.24 45.11
CA GLU A 241 -6.19 6.27 45.58
C GLU A 241 -7.14 5.42 44.70
N GLN A 242 -6.77 5.17 43.45
CA GLN A 242 -7.52 4.33 42.49
C GLN A 242 -6.92 2.92 42.35
N GLY A 243 -5.93 2.57 43.18
CA GLY A 243 -5.27 1.27 43.18
C GLY A 243 -4.22 1.08 42.08
N VAL A 244 -3.81 2.16 41.40
CA VAL A 244 -2.80 2.14 40.33
C VAL A 244 -1.47 2.69 40.85
N LYS A 245 -0.45 1.83 40.97
CA LYS A 245 0.88 2.23 41.45
C LYS A 245 1.80 2.65 40.32
N LEU A 246 2.10 3.94 40.24
CA LEU A 246 3.11 4.50 39.35
C LEU A 246 4.05 5.42 40.12
N SER A 247 5.32 5.51 39.70
CA SER A 247 6.27 6.41 40.34
C SER A 247 6.04 7.85 39.90
N GLY A 248 6.02 8.80 40.84
CA GLY A 248 5.89 10.23 40.52
C GLY A 248 7.02 10.74 39.62
N ARG A 249 8.21 10.14 39.73
CA ARG A 249 9.34 10.39 38.83
C ARG A 249 9.04 10.01 37.37
N SER A 250 8.51 8.82 37.12
CA SER A 250 8.15 8.36 35.77
C SER A 250 7.06 9.26 35.17
N ILE A 251 6.06 9.61 35.95
CA ILE A 251 4.98 10.51 35.51
C ILE A 251 5.56 11.91 35.22
N GLY A 252 6.47 12.41 36.06
CA GLY A 252 7.12 13.70 35.87
C GLY A 252 7.91 13.81 34.57
N GLU A 253 8.55 12.72 34.11
CA GLU A 253 9.22 12.69 32.80
C GLU A 253 8.22 12.82 31.63
N HIS A 254 7.07 12.18 31.73
CA HIS A 254 5.99 12.33 30.74
C HIS A 254 5.40 13.73 30.76
N LEU A 255 5.17 14.32 31.95
CA LEU A 255 4.66 15.69 32.09
C LEU A 255 5.63 16.76 31.56
N LYS A 256 6.95 16.50 31.61
CA LYS A 256 7.94 17.34 30.95
C LYS A 256 7.70 17.37 29.43
N SER A 257 7.48 16.20 28.82
CA SER A 257 7.18 16.07 27.38
C SER A 257 5.84 16.73 27.00
N VAL A 258 4.84 16.67 27.88
CA VAL A 258 3.56 17.36 27.72
C VAL A 258 3.76 18.87 27.61
N ARG A 259 4.56 19.47 28.50
CA ARG A 259 4.86 20.91 28.48
C ARG A 259 5.52 21.33 27.17
N GLU A 260 6.49 20.55 26.71
CA GLU A 260 7.18 20.80 25.44
C GLU A 260 6.22 20.73 24.24
N ALA A 261 5.34 19.72 24.21
CA ALA A 261 4.33 19.57 23.16
C ALA A 261 3.32 20.73 23.15
N MET A 262 2.87 21.18 24.32
CA MET A 262 1.97 22.34 24.45
C MET A 262 2.62 23.63 23.96
N ASN A 263 3.89 23.87 24.31
CA ASN A 263 4.61 25.08 23.90
C ASN A 263 4.84 25.14 22.38
N ARG A 264 5.07 23.99 21.73
CA ARG A 264 5.22 23.92 20.26
C ARG A 264 3.94 24.25 19.49
N ARG A 265 2.76 24.17 20.12
CA ARG A 265 1.45 24.44 19.50
C ARG A 265 0.85 25.80 19.85
N LYS A 266 1.49 26.57 20.75
CA LYS A 266 1.12 27.96 20.99
C LYS A 266 1.72 28.81 19.87
N VAL A 267 0.89 29.17 18.89
CA VAL A 267 1.16 30.21 17.90
C VAL A 267 0.84 31.56 18.51
#